data_AF-A0A7C6Y6G0-F1
#
_entry.id   AF-A0A7C6Y6G0-F1
#
_cell.length_a   1.000
_cell.length_b   1.000
_cell.length_c   1.000
_cell.angle_alpha   90.00
_cell.angle_beta   90.00
_cell.angle_gamma   90.00
#
_symmetry.space_group_name_H-M   'P 1'
#
loop_
_entity.id
_entity.type
_entity.pdbx_description
1 polymer ?
#
loop_
_entity_poly.entity_id
_entity_poly.type
_entity_poly.pdbx_seq_one_letter_code
_entity_poly.pdbx_strand_id
1 'polypeptide(L)'
;MHKLKVYSVHINRDVGCCLCGNSEEVKIGKEILARNLEAACRLNAEIAVFHLWDTYKEDLNIGNIFAEIASLISRYPLKIAYENVPISAKNLTQFEAWKKLSEIMPANHGFTLDLNWCSLYDNYHELKAFKNKIYNVHVQGLIENNSFVPRVGKLKILECLEDFYKSGYNGLITLELNRVRGIEDFLLALELIKKHSQ
;
A
#
# COMPACT_ATOMS: atom_id res chain seq x y z
N MET A 1 9.45 -25.88 -14.74
CA MET A 1 8.53 -24.77 -14.43
C MET A 1 8.97 -24.17 -13.10
N HIS A 2 9.55 -22.98 -13.08
CA HIS A 2 9.90 -22.32 -11.82
C HIS A 2 8.60 -21.95 -11.09
N LYS A 3 8.39 -22.45 -9.87
CA LYS A 3 7.26 -22.04 -9.02
C LYS A 3 7.57 -20.64 -8.48
N LEU A 4 7.04 -19.60 -9.12
CA LEU A 4 7.05 -18.25 -8.57
C LEU A 4 6.10 -18.19 -7.37
N LYS A 5 6.59 -17.78 -6.21
CA LYS A 5 5.78 -17.57 -5.01
C LYS A 5 5.09 -16.21 -5.09
N VAL A 6 3.79 -16.18 -4.85
CA VAL A 6 3.01 -14.94 -4.68
C VAL A 6 3.14 -14.52 -3.23
N TYR A 7 3.88 -13.45 -2.95
CA TYR A 7 4.07 -12.95 -1.58
C TYR A 7 2.99 -11.96 -1.16
N SER A 8 2.57 -11.10 -2.09
CA SER A 8 1.54 -10.09 -1.85
C SER A 8 0.44 -10.19 -2.90
N VAL A 9 -0.79 -9.87 -2.48
CA VAL A 9 -1.94 -9.68 -3.37
C VAL A 9 -2.49 -8.29 -3.11
N HIS A 10 -2.61 -7.49 -4.17
CA HIS A 10 -3.30 -6.22 -4.10
C HIS A 10 -4.81 -6.46 -4.21
N ILE A 11 -5.55 -6.16 -3.16
CA ILE A 11 -7.01 -6.27 -3.14
C ILE A 11 -7.60 -5.21 -4.09
N ASN A 12 -8.71 -5.53 -4.74
CA ASN A 12 -9.38 -4.61 -5.65
C ASN A 12 -9.61 -3.23 -4.99
N ARG A 13 -9.16 -2.17 -5.68
CA ARG A 13 -9.30 -0.76 -5.27
C ARG A 13 -10.75 -0.35 -4.99
N ASP A 14 -11.72 -0.95 -5.66
CA ASP A 14 -13.13 -0.57 -5.58
C ASP A 14 -13.69 -0.83 -4.17
N VAL A 15 -13.06 -1.70 -3.38
CA VAL A 15 -13.51 -1.94 -2.01
C VAL A 15 -13.46 -0.66 -1.18
N GLY A 16 -12.38 0.14 -1.25
CA GLY A 16 -12.28 1.39 -0.50
C GLY A 16 -13.37 2.40 -0.92
N CYS A 17 -13.67 2.46 -2.22
CA CYS A 17 -14.78 3.25 -2.76
C CYS A 17 -16.13 2.80 -2.17
N CYS A 18 -16.42 1.50 -2.24
CA CYS A 18 -17.65 0.90 -1.72
C CYS A 18 -17.82 1.12 -0.20
N LEU A 19 -16.75 0.97 0.58
CA LEU A 19 -16.80 1.14 2.04
C LEU A 19 -17.07 2.58 2.47
N CYS A 20 -16.78 3.56 1.61
CA CYS A 20 -17.11 4.97 1.85
C CYS A 20 -18.48 5.37 1.30
N GLY A 21 -19.22 4.43 0.71
CA GLY A 21 -20.53 4.61 0.12
C GLY A 21 -21.69 4.44 1.11
N ASN A 22 -22.88 4.18 0.57
CA ASN A 22 -24.08 3.84 1.32
C ASN A 22 -24.10 2.36 1.75
N SER A 23 -25.12 1.93 2.50
CA SER A 23 -25.18 0.57 3.05
C SER A 23 -25.16 -0.55 2.00
N GLU A 24 -25.75 -0.33 0.82
CA GLU A 24 -25.71 -1.30 -0.27
C GLU A 24 -24.31 -1.38 -0.90
N GLU A 25 -23.66 -0.23 -1.10
CA GLU A 25 -22.29 -0.17 -1.57
C GLU A 25 -21.32 -0.83 -0.59
N VAL A 26 -21.47 -0.59 0.72
CA VAL A 26 -20.67 -1.24 1.76
C VAL A 26 -20.81 -2.76 1.70
N LYS A 27 -22.03 -3.27 1.48
CA LYS A 27 -22.27 -4.71 1.33
C LYS A 27 -21.53 -5.28 0.12
N ILE A 28 -21.62 -4.61 -1.04
CA ILE A 28 -20.87 -4.98 -2.25
C ILE A 28 -19.37 -4.98 -1.98
N GLY A 29 -18.85 -3.95 -1.31
CA GLY A 29 -17.44 -3.85 -0.93
C GLY A 29 -16.99 -5.02 -0.06
N LYS A 30 -17.79 -5.43 0.91
CA LYS A 30 -17.52 -6.60 1.78
C LYS A 30 -17.51 -7.91 1.00
N GLU A 31 -18.39 -8.08 0.02
CA GLU A 31 -18.41 -9.26 -0.85
C GLU A 31 -17.19 -9.32 -1.79
N ILE A 32 -16.77 -8.17 -2.34
CA ILE A 32 -15.53 -8.08 -3.12
C ILE A 32 -14.33 -8.40 -2.25
N LEU A 33 -14.24 -7.79 -1.06
CA LEU A 33 -13.16 -8.02 -0.10
C LEU A 33 -13.04 -9.50 0.28
N ALA A 34 -14.15 -10.14 0.64
CA ALA A 34 -14.18 -11.55 1.02
C ALA A 34 -13.62 -12.46 -0.09
N ARG A 35 -14.04 -12.24 -1.34
CA ARG A 35 -13.55 -13.01 -2.50
C ARG A 35 -12.06 -12.81 -2.76
N ASN A 36 -11.57 -11.57 -2.63
CA ASN A 36 -10.16 -11.26 -2.83
C ASN A 36 -9.29 -11.88 -1.73
N LEU A 37 -9.72 -11.82 -0.47
CA LEU A 37 -9.00 -12.46 0.65
C LEU A 37 -9.00 -13.98 0.52
N GLU A 38 -10.11 -14.58 0.10
CA GLU A 38 -10.16 -16.02 -0.17
C GLU A 38 -9.18 -16.41 -1.29
N ALA A 39 -9.13 -15.64 -2.38
CA ALA A 39 -8.16 -15.87 -3.45
C ALA A 39 -6.71 -15.72 -2.95
N ALA A 40 -6.41 -14.71 -2.15
CA ALA A 40 -5.09 -14.50 -1.56
C ALA A 40 -4.68 -15.69 -0.66
N CYS A 41 -5.58 -16.21 0.16
CA CYS A 41 -5.35 -17.44 0.94
C CYS A 41 -5.06 -18.63 0.04
N ARG A 42 -5.83 -18.84 -1.03
CA ARG A 42 -5.62 -19.96 -1.98
C ARG A 42 -4.27 -19.87 -2.69
N LEU A 43 -3.76 -18.66 -2.91
CA LEU A 43 -2.43 -18.41 -3.48
C LEU A 43 -1.30 -18.57 -2.44
N ASN A 44 -1.62 -18.80 -1.17
CA ASN A 44 -0.70 -18.75 -0.04
C ASN A 44 0.10 -17.44 0.01
N ALA A 45 -0.57 -16.33 -0.30
CA ALA A 45 0.00 -15.00 -0.14
C ALA A 45 0.27 -14.73 1.34
N GLU A 46 1.32 -13.95 1.62
CA GLU A 46 1.65 -13.53 2.98
C GLU A 46 0.89 -12.25 3.36
N ILE A 47 0.78 -11.32 2.41
CA ILE A 47 0.25 -9.98 2.62
C ILE A 47 -0.90 -9.71 1.63
N ALA A 48 -2.00 -9.18 2.15
CA ALA A 48 -3.06 -8.55 1.35
C ALA A 48 -2.94 -7.02 1.48
N VAL A 49 -2.64 -6.34 0.37
CA VAL A 49 -2.54 -4.88 0.30
C VAL A 49 -3.91 -4.27 0.02
N PHE A 50 -4.28 -3.23 0.76
CA PHE A 50 -5.63 -2.71 0.79
C PHE A 50 -5.72 -1.19 0.72
N HIS A 51 -6.56 -0.69 -0.17
CA HIS A 51 -7.02 0.70 -0.18
C HIS A 51 -8.26 0.76 0.71
N LEU A 52 -8.09 1.18 1.96
CA LEU A 52 -9.17 1.14 2.96
C LEU A 52 -10.28 2.16 2.69
N TRP A 53 -9.95 3.26 2.01
CA TRP A 53 -10.88 4.35 1.77
C TRP A 53 -10.87 4.81 0.31
N ASP A 54 -11.89 5.58 -0.06
CA ASP A 54 -11.98 6.28 -1.32
C ASP A 54 -11.10 7.52 -1.30
N THR A 55 -10.22 7.66 -2.30
CA THR A 55 -9.33 8.81 -2.43
C THR A 55 -10.06 10.13 -2.62
N TYR A 56 -11.31 10.10 -3.12
CA TYR A 56 -12.11 11.29 -3.41
C TYR A 56 -13.12 11.64 -2.31
N LYS A 57 -13.24 10.83 -1.27
CA LYS A 57 -14.17 11.13 -0.18
C LYS A 57 -13.66 12.31 0.65
N GLU A 58 -14.50 13.34 0.77
CA GLU A 58 -14.17 14.57 1.50
C GLU A 58 -14.42 14.46 3.02
N ASP A 59 -15.19 13.47 3.45
CA ASP A 59 -15.44 13.17 4.86
C ASP A 59 -15.12 11.69 5.15
N LEU A 60 -14.02 11.47 5.86
CA LEU A 60 -13.47 10.15 6.14
C LEU A 60 -13.45 9.87 7.65
N ASN A 61 -14.25 8.89 8.06
CA ASN A 61 -14.17 8.31 9.39
C ASN A 61 -13.48 6.94 9.34
N ILE A 62 -12.15 6.95 9.54
CA ILE A 62 -11.30 5.74 9.51
C ILE A 62 -11.80 4.67 10.49
N GLY A 63 -12.27 5.07 11.67
CA GLY A 63 -12.78 4.15 12.68
C GLY A 63 -14.03 3.41 12.20
N ASN A 64 -15.00 4.14 11.66
CA ASN A 64 -16.24 3.55 11.13
C ASN A 64 -15.96 2.63 9.93
N ILE A 65 -15.14 3.09 8.99
CA ILE A 65 -14.77 2.32 7.79
C ILE A 65 -14.07 1.01 8.20
N PHE A 66 -13.14 1.06 9.15
CA PHE A 66 -12.47 -0.13 9.64
C PHE A 66 -13.45 -1.08 10.36
N ALA A 67 -14.35 -0.54 11.19
CA ALA A 67 -15.35 -1.32 11.90
C ALA A 67 -16.25 -2.13 10.96
N GLU A 68 -16.57 -1.60 9.77
CA GLU A 68 -17.36 -2.30 8.75
C GLU A 68 -16.73 -3.62 8.30
N ILE A 69 -15.39 -3.71 8.30
CA ILE A 69 -14.67 -4.87 7.77
C ILE A 69 -13.94 -5.70 8.83
N ALA A 70 -13.80 -5.20 10.05
CA ALA A 70 -12.99 -5.83 11.10
C ALA A 70 -13.36 -7.30 11.37
N SER A 71 -14.66 -7.61 11.41
CA SER A 71 -15.14 -8.98 11.62
C SER A 71 -15.01 -9.90 10.40
N LEU A 72 -14.87 -9.33 9.20
CA LEU A 72 -14.68 -10.07 7.96
C LEU A 72 -13.20 -10.44 7.81
N ILE A 73 -12.31 -9.44 7.93
CA ILE A 73 -10.87 -9.63 7.74
C ILE A 73 -10.27 -10.57 8.79
N SER A 74 -10.81 -10.60 10.01
CA SER A 74 -10.34 -11.50 11.08
C SER A 74 -10.54 -12.99 10.79
N ARG A 75 -11.34 -13.33 9.78
CA ARG A 75 -11.60 -14.73 9.37
C ARG A 75 -10.49 -15.31 8.50
N TYR A 76 -9.56 -14.47 8.02
CA TYR A 76 -8.53 -14.86 7.08
C TYR A 76 -7.15 -14.79 7.75
N PRO A 77 -6.31 -15.84 7.66
CA PRO A 77 -4.99 -15.88 8.28
C PRO A 77 -3.93 -15.14 7.45
N LEU A 78 -4.22 -13.91 7.02
CA LEU A 78 -3.34 -13.07 6.21
C LEU A 78 -2.82 -11.89 7.03
N LYS A 79 -1.63 -11.38 6.70
CA LYS A 79 -1.25 -10.02 7.11
C LYS A 79 -2.01 -9.04 6.24
N ILE A 80 -2.70 -8.09 6.84
CA ILE A 80 -3.37 -7.01 6.10
C ILE A 80 -2.48 -5.77 6.15
N ALA A 81 -2.21 -5.18 4.98
CA ALA A 81 -1.40 -3.98 4.86
C ALA A 81 -2.20 -2.85 4.20
N TYR A 82 -2.44 -1.78 4.95
CA TYR A 82 -3.19 -0.61 4.47
C TYR A 82 -2.26 0.37 3.77
N GLU A 83 -2.57 0.72 2.52
CA GLU A 83 -1.74 1.64 1.72
C GLU A 83 -2.04 3.11 2.05
N ASN A 84 -1.04 3.98 2.00
CA ASN A 84 -1.16 5.44 2.13
C ASN A 84 -1.72 6.08 0.84
N VAL A 85 -2.87 5.62 0.37
CA VAL A 85 -3.52 6.22 -0.79
C VAL A 85 -3.93 7.67 -0.49
N PRO A 86 -4.11 8.50 -1.54
CA PRO A 86 -4.54 9.89 -1.39
C PRO A 86 -5.78 10.07 -0.50
N ILE A 87 -5.83 11.21 0.18
CA ILE A 87 -6.96 11.63 1.01
C ILE A 87 -7.41 13.00 0.50
N SER A 88 -8.69 13.14 0.16
CA SER A 88 -9.30 14.43 -0.22
C SER A 88 -9.94 15.18 0.97
N ALA A 89 -10.13 14.50 2.11
CA ALA A 89 -10.63 15.12 3.34
C ALA A 89 -9.65 16.19 3.86
N LYS A 90 -10.09 17.45 3.89
CA LYS A 90 -9.24 18.61 4.18
C LYS A 90 -8.68 18.66 5.61
N ASN A 91 -9.30 17.93 6.53
CA ASN A 91 -8.98 17.90 7.96
C ASN A 91 -8.29 16.60 8.39
N LEU A 92 -7.77 15.81 7.44
CA LEU A 92 -7.14 14.54 7.72
C LEU A 92 -5.89 14.34 6.86
N THR A 93 -4.73 14.27 7.51
CA THR A 93 -3.47 13.88 6.88
C THR A 93 -3.30 12.36 6.83
N GLN A 94 -2.43 11.86 5.95
CA GLN A 94 -2.07 10.44 5.91
C GLN A 94 -1.46 9.97 7.23
N PHE A 95 -0.63 10.79 7.86
CA PHE A 95 -0.05 10.48 9.17
C PHE A 95 -1.14 10.28 10.23
N GLU A 96 -2.13 11.19 10.29
CA GLU A 96 -3.25 11.07 11.23
C GLU A 96 -4.14 9.87 10.92
N ALA A 97 -4.40 9.58 9.63
CA ALA A 97 -5.17 8.41 9.23
C ALA A 97 -4.48 7.11 9.65
N TRP A 98 -3.18 6.97 9.37
CA TRP A 98 -2.39 5.82 9.80
C TRP A 98 -2.25 5.74 11.32
N LYS A 99 -2.09 6.88 12.02
CA LYS A 99 -2.07 6.90 13.48
C LYS A 99 -3.36 6.33 14.06
N LYS A 100 -4.52 6.85 13.64
CA LYS A 100 -5.85 6.36 14.07
C LYS A 100 -6.02 4.89 13.76
N LEU A 101 -5.65 4.46 12.55
CA LEU A 101 -5.77 3.05 12.16
C LEU A 101 -4.85 2.15 13.00
N SER A 102 -3.64 2.61 13.30
CA SER A 102 -2.66 1.88 14.10
C SER A 102 -3.07 1.62 15.54
N GLU A 103 -4.00 2.44 16.07
CA GLU A 103 -4.56 2.35 17.41
C GLU A 103 -5.69 1.31 17.48
N ILE A 104 -6.41 1.05 16.38
CA ILE A 104 -7.59 0.18 16.34
C ILE A 104 -7.35 -1.16 15.63
N MET A 105 -6.34 -1.25 14.77
CA MET A 105 -6.10 -2.47 13.98
C MET A 105 -5.39 -3.57 14.81
N PRO A 106 -5.68 -4.86 14.53
CA PRO A 106 -5.00 -5.99 15.18
C PRO A 106 -3.48 -5.98 14.98
N ALA A 107 -2.76 -6.73 15.84
CA ALA A 107 -1.29 -6.76 15.81
C ALA A 107 -0.68 -7.35 14.52
N ASN A 108 -1.41 -8.23 13.83
CA ASN A 108 -1.03 -8.81 12.54
C ASN A 108 -1.41 -7.93 11.34
N HIS A 109 -1.81 -6.68 11.59
CA HIS A 109 -2.10 -5.68 10.57
C HIS A 109 -1.00 -4.63 10.56
N GLY A 110 -0.79 -4.05 9.39
CA GLY A 110 0.28 -3.12 9.12
C GLY A 110 -0.05 -2.20 7.97
N PHE A 111 0.99 -1.64 7.39
CA PHE A 111 0.90 -0.66 6.33
C PHE A 111 1.70 -1.08 5.10
N THR A 112 1.23 -0.61 3.96
CA THR A 112 2.03 -0.54 2.73
C THR A 112 2.44 0.91 2.53
N LEU A 113 3.75 1.18 2.51
CA LEU A 113 4.27 2.51 2.22
C LEU A 113 4.50 2.66 0.71
N ASP A 114 3.61 3.36 0.03
CA ASP A 114 3.77 3.76 -1.34
C ASP A 114 4.55 5.08 -1.43
N LEU A 115 5.73 5.00 -2.06
CA LEU A 115 6.64 6.13 -2.20
C LEU A 115 6.20 7.14 -3.27
N ASN A 116 5.38 6.74 -4.24
CA ASN A 116 4.80 7.67 -5.20
C ASN A 116 3.72 8.55 -4.52
N TRP A 117 2.91 7.97 -3.62
CA TRP A 117 1.99 8.78 -2.81
C TRP A 117 2.72 9.62 -1.78
N CYS A 118 3.82 9.12 -1.19
CA CYS A 118 4.68 9.97 -0.38
C CYS A 118 5.23 11.16 -1.19
N SER A 119 5.52 10.95 -2.48
CA SER A 119 5.98 12.02 -3.36
C SER A 119 4.94 13.09 -3.63
N LEU A 120 3.66 12.71 -3.72
CA LEU A 120 2.57 13.66 -3.89
C LEU A 120 2.43 14.62 -2.69
N TYR A 121 2.62 14.10 -1.47
CA TYR A 121 2.35 14.81 -0.22
C TYR A 121 3.60 15.24 0.57
N ASP A 122 4.80 14.90 0.08
CA ASP A 122 6.09 15.13 0.75
C ASP A 122 6.14 14.63 2.21
N ASN A 123 5.53 13.48 2.49
CA ASN A 123 5.29 12.99 3.86
C ASN A 123 6.04 11.69 4.22
N TYR A 124 7.04 11.30 3.42
CA TYR A 124 7.84 10.08 3.66
C TYR A 124 8.42 10.03 5.09
N HIS A 125 9.05 11.12 5.54
CA HIS A 125 9.71 11.15 6.85
C HIS A 125 8.73 10.99 8.01
N GLU A 126 7.50 11.50 7.87
CA GLU A 126 6.45 11.34 8.87
C GLU A 126 5.93 9.90 8.90
N LEU A 127 5.63 9.32 7.73
CA LEU A 127 5.11 7.96 7.63
C LEU A 127 6.16 6.90 8.00
N LYS A 128 7.46 7.21 7.87
CA LYS A 128 8.56 6.37 8.36
C LYS A 128 8.45 6.08 9.86
N ALA A 129 7.78 6.93 10.66
CA ALA A 129 7.55 6.67 12.08
C ALA A 129 6.83 5.33 12.34
N PHE A 130 6.08 4.82 11.36
CA PHE A 130 5.38 3.53 11.44
C PHE A 130 6.22 2.33 10.97
N LYS A 131 7.55 2.46 10.80
CA LYS A 131 8.43 1.42 10.24
C LYS A 131 8.22 0.01 10.77
N ASN A 132 7.95 -0.14 12.08
CA ASN A 132 7.76 -1.45 12.72
C ASN A 132 6.41 -2.11 12.36
N LYS A 133 5.50 -1.36 11.74
CA LYS A 133 4.20 -1.83 11.22
C LYS A 133 4.13 -1.77 9.69
N ILE A 134 5.17 -1.36 8.98
CA ILE A 134 5.20 -1.37 7.52
C ILE A 134 5.61 -2.78 7.08
N TYR A 135 4.75 -3.46 6.32
CA TYR A 135 4.98 -4.83 5.85
C TYR A 135 5.44 -4.89 4.39
N ASN A 136 5.14 -3.85 3.63
CA ASN A 136 5.43 -3.75 2.21
C ASN A 136 5.75 -2.29 1.85
N VAL A 137 6.60 -2.10 0.86
CA VAL A 137 6.88 -0.78 0.27
C VAL A 137 6.57 -0.87 -1.22
N HIS A 138 5.69 0.00 -1.71
CA HIS A 138 5.50 0.17 -3.14
C HIS A 138 6.52 1.19 -3.66
N VAL A 139 7.39 0.71 -4.54
CA VAL A 139 8.34 1.53 -5.28
C VAL A 139 7.72 1.79 -6.64
N GLN A 140 6.86 2.82 -6.68
CA GLN A 140 6.11 3.20 -7.86
C GLN A 140 6.77 4.37 -8.59
N GLY A 141 6.99 4.26 -9.90
CA GLY A 141 7.65 5.31 -10.67
C GLY A 141 7.70 5.02 -12.16
N LEU A 142 8.56 5.72 -12.89
CA LEU A 142 8.88 5.42 -14.30
C LEU A 142 10.38 5.54 -14.54
N ILE A 143 10.82 4.94 -15.65
CA ILE A 143 12.19 5.09 -16.15
C ILE A 143 12.24 6.27 -17.11
N GLU A 144 13.03 7.28 -16.78
CA GLU A 144 13.29 8.44 -17.62
C GLU A 144 14.78 8.73 -17.64
N ASN A 145 15.38 8.85 -18.83
CA ASN A 145 16.82 9.13 -18.99
C ASN A 145 17.72 8.24 -18.10
N ASN A 146 17.45 6.93 -18.10
CA ASN A 146 18.11 5.91 -17.26
C ASN A 146 18.01 6.13 -15.74
N SER A 147 17.05 6.93 -15.28
CA SER A 147 16.79 7.22 -13.87
C SER A 147 15.39 6.76 -13.47
N PHE A 148 15.23 6.39 -12.19
CA PHE A 148 13.94 6.04 -11.62
C PHE A 148 13.32 7.27 -10.96
N VAL A 149 12.24 7.80 -11.56
CA VAL A 149 11.59 9.04 -11.10
C VAL A 149 10.15 8.78 -10.68
N PRO A 150 9.61 9.54 -9.70
CA PRO A 150 8.23 9.39 -9.30
C PRO A 150 7.28 9.82 -10.42
N ARG A 151 6.07 9.25 -10.45
CA ARG A 151 5.03 9.69 -11.40
C ARG A 151 4.46 11.06 -11.03
N VAL A 152 4.39 11.36 -9.74
CA VAL A 152 3.90 12.63 -9.20
C VAL A 152 4.85 13.17 -8.14
N GLY A 153 4.84 14.49 -7.92
CA GLY A 153 5.71 15.11 -6.91
C GLY A 153 7.19 15.10 -7.30
N LYS A 154 8.08 15.14 -6.30
CA LYS A 154 9.53 15.30 -6.49
C LYS A 154 10.38 14.44 -5.54
N LEU A 155 9.78 13.46 -4.86
CA LEU A 155 10.51 12.60 -3.94
C LEU A 155 11.58 11.81 -4.66
N LYS A 156 12.75 11.75 -4.05
CA LYS A 156 13.85 10.92 -4.53
C LYS A 156 13.66 9.49 -4.03
N ILE A 157 12.83 8.73 -4.76
CA ILE A 157 12.38 7.39 -4.38
C ILE A 157 13.53 6.48 -3.93
N LEU A 158 14.64 6.44 -4.68
CA LEU A 158 15.77 5.55 -4.37
C LEU A 158 16.51 5.97 -3.10
N GLU A 159 16.68 7.27 -2.84
CA GLU A 159 17.29 7.78 -1.60
C GLU A 159 16.39 7.49 -0.39
N CYS A 160 15.07 7.66 -0.53
CA CYS A 160 14.11 7.29 0.52
C CYS A 160 14.15 5.79 0.81
N LEU A 161 14.26 4.96 -0.23
CA LEU A 161 14.33 3.52 -0.05
C LEU A 161 15.60 3.10 0.69
N GLU A 162 16.75 3.67 0.32
CA GLU A 162 18.04 3.46 1.00
C GLU A 162 17.95 3.87 2.49
N ASP A 163 17.41 5.05 2.77
CA ASP A 163 17.18 5.54 4.12
C ASP A 163 16.23 4.64 4.93
N PHE A 164 15.22 4.05 4.28
CA PHE A 164 14.29 3.12 4.93
C PHE A 164 14.98 1.79 5.28
N TYR A 165 15.77 1.24 4.36
CA TYR A 165 16.59 0.05 4.61
C TYR A 165 17.58 0.26 5.75
N LYS A 166 18.33 1.37 5.74
CA LYS A 166 19.28 1.73 6.82
C LYS A 166 18.61 1.89 8.18
N SER A 167 17.30 2.14 8.21
CA SER A 167 16.52 2.20 9.45
C SER A 167 16.13 0.84 10.03
N GLY A 168 16.51 -0.25 9.36
CA GLY A 168 16.28 -1.64 9.76
C GLY A 168 15.12 -2.33 9.04
N TYR A 169 14.58 -1.74 7.96
CA TYR A 169 13.49 -2.36 7.20
C TYR A 169 13.99 -3.62 6.47
N ASN A 170 13.24 -4.72 6.59
CA ASN A 170 13.53 -6.01 5.98
C ASN A 170 12.28 -6.68 5.37
N GLY A 171 11.22 -5.89 5.15
CA GLY A 171 9.96 -6.37 4.58
C GLY A 171 10.00 -6.44 3.04
N LEU A 172 8.81 -6.59 2.43
CA LEU A 172 8.70 -6.71 0.98
C LEU A 172 8.87 -5.37 0.27
N ILE A 173 9.36 -5.45 -0.97
CA ILE A 173 9.29 -4.36 -1.94
C ILE A 173 8.50 -4.84 -3.13
N THR A 174 7.53 -4.04 -3.54
CA THR A 174 6.77 -4.22 -4.77
C THR A 174 7.14 -3.11 -5.75
N LEU A 175 7.69 -3.49 -6.91
CA LEU A 175 7.99 -2.55 -7.99
C LEU A 175 6.73 -2.31 -8.83
N GLU A 176 6.34 -1.04 -8.99
CA GLU A 176 5.22 -0.64 -9.83
C GLU A 176 5.67 0.38 -10.88
N LEU A 177 5.88 -0.07 -12.11
CA LEU A 177 6.30 0.83 -13.19
C LEU A 177 5.11 1.44 -13.94
N ASN A 178 5.23 2.72 -14.24
CA ASN A 178 4.34 3.48 -15.09
C ASN A 178 4.97 3.67 -16.47
N ARG A 179 4.14 3.71 -17.52
CA ARG A 179 4.57 3.98 -18.92
C ARG A 179 5.70 3.06 -19.41
N VAL A 180 5.63 1.79 -19.01
CA VAL A 180 6.61 0.77 -19.41
C VAL A 180 6.66 0.64 -20.93
N ARG A 181 7.87 0.64 -21.50
CA ARG A 181 8.11 0.45 -22.94
C ARG A 181 8.51 -0.98 -23.28
N GLY A 182 9.13 -1.68 -22.33
CA GLY A 182 9.63 -3.04 -22.51
C GLY A 182 10.14 -3.65 -21.23
N ILE A 183 10.64 -4.89 -21.33
CA ILE A 183 11.20 -5.63 -20.18
C ILE A 183 12.45 -4.94 -19.62
N GLU A 184 13.17 -4.21 -20.46
CA GLU A 184 14.38 -3.47 -20.13
C GLU A 184 14.13 -2.41 -19.06
N ASP A 185 12.95 -1.78 -19.05
CA ASP A 185 12.59 -0.81 -18.02
C ASP A 185 12.47 -1.48 -16.64
N PHE A 186 11.94 -2.71 -16.57
CA PHE A 186 11.90 -3.49 -15.33
C PHE A 186 13.30 -3.89 -14.87
N LEU A 187 14.14 -4.37 -15.78
CA LEU A 187 15.51 -4.78 -15.46
C LEU A 187 16.33 -3.60 -14.93
N LEU A 188 16.22 -2.44 -15.58
CA LEU A 188 16.90 -1.23 -15.15
C LEU A 188 16.38 -0.74 -13.79
N ALA A 189 15.05 -0.73 -13.57
CA ALA A 189 14.47 -0.37 -12.28
C ALA A 189 14.99 -1.27 -11.16
N LEU A 190 15.02 -2.59 -11.38
CA LEU A 190 15.53 -3.56 -10.41
C LEU A 190 17.03 -3.36 -10.14
N GLU A 191 17.83 -3.04 -11.15
CA GLU A 191 19.25 -2.72 -10.97
C GLU A 191 19.45 -1.46 -10.10
N LEU A 192 18.69 -0.41 -10.39
CA LEU A 192 18.73 0.85 -9.65
C LEU A 192 18.30 0.66 -8.19
N ILE A 193 17.22 -0.10 -7.95
CA ILE A 193 16.76 -0.45 -6.60
C ILE A 193 17.84 -1.25 -5.86
N LYS A 194 18.42 -2.27 -6.51
CA LYS A 194 19.46 -3.11 -5.89
C LYS A 194 20.71 -2.32 -5.49
N LYS A 195 21.07 -1.27 -6.23
CA LYS A 195 22.18 -0.37 -5.88
C LYS A 195 21.93 0.44 -4.60
N HIS A 196 20.66 0.71 -4.28
CA HIS A 196 20.22 1.52 -3.13
C HIS A 196 19.64 0.66 -1.98
N SER A 197 19.70 -0.67 -2.11
CA SER A 197 19.17 -1.63 -1.13
C SER A 197 20.28 -2.52 -0.54
N GLN A 198 21.52 -2.04 -0.55
CA GLN A 198 22.72 -2.72 -0.02
C GLN A 198 23.23 -2.04 1.25
#